data_AF-A0A8J8BI70-F1
#
_entry.id   AF-A0A8J8BI70-F1
#
_cell.length_a   1.000
_cell.length_b   1.000
_cell.length_c   1.000
_cell.angle_alpha   90.00
_cell.angle_beta   90.00
_cell.angle_gamma   90.00
#
_symmetry.space_group_name_H-M   'P 1'
#
loop_
_entity.id
_entity.type
_entity.pdbx_description
1 polymer ?
#
loop_
_entity_poly.entity_id
_entity_poly.type
_entity_poly.pdbx_seq_one_letter_code
_entity_poly.pdbx_strand_id
1 'polypeptide(L)' 'QSMAKVDGLTIVGGGDTDSLVHTCGLVDSMSFISTGGGSFLEFLEGKKLPGIKALGL' A
#
# COMPACT_ATOMS: atom_id res chain seq x y z
N GLN A 1 8.35 -12.29 -1.61
CA GLN A 1 9.76 -12.72 -1.51
C GLN A 1 10.67 -11.93 -2.45
N SER A 2 10.47 -11.90 -3.77
CA SER A 2 11.35 -11.13 -4.69
C SER A 2 11.38 -9.63 -4.37
N MET A 3 10.21 -9.03 -4.11
CA MET A 3 10.08 -7.65 -3.66
C MET A 3 10.90 -7.33 -2.40
N ALA A 4 11.02 -8.29 -1.47
CA ALA A 4 11.74 -8.10 -0.21
C ALA A 4 13.27 -7.99 -0.38
N LYS A 5 13.79 -8.26 -1.59
CA LYS A 5 15.22 -8.18 -1.92
C LYS A 5 15.56 -6.98 -2.80
N VAL A 6 14.57 -6.18 -3.15
CA VAL A 6 14.77 -4.99 -3.99
C VAL A 6 15.42 -3.90 -3.16
N ASP A 7 16.55 -3.39 -3.64
CA ASP A 7 17.13 -2.14 -3.12
C ASP A 7 16.41 -0.96 -3.76
N GLY A 8 15.27 -0.59 -3.18
CA GLY A 8 14.40 0.44 -3.70
C GLY A 8 13.15 0.62 -2.84
N LEU A 9 12.36 1.66 -3.15
CA LEU A 9 11.10 1.91 -2.48
C LEU A 9 10.09 0.81 -2.83
N THR A 10 9.70 0.00 -1.85
CA THR A 10 8.72 -1.07 -2.01
C THR A 10 7.40 -0.68 -1.37
N ILE A 11 6.37 -0.53 -2.23
CA ILE A 11 5.02 -0.21 -1.80
C ILE A 11 4.13 -1.40 -2.14
N VAL A 12 3.43 -1.93 -1.14
CA VAL A 12 2.44 -3.00 -1.29
C VAL A 12 1.10 -2.53 -0.75
N GLY A 13 0.00 -3.03 -1.28
CA GLY A 13 -1.32 -2.59 -0.86
C GLY A 13 -2.45 -3.48 -1.38
N GLY A 14 -3.55 -3.51 -0.65
CA GLY A 14 -4.70 -4.40 -0.88
C GLY A 14 -4.76 -5.51 0.16
N GLY A 15 -5.95 -5.81 0.68
CA GLY A 15 -6.14 -6.66 1.86
C GLY A 15 -5.52 -8.06 1.74
N ASP A 16 -5.66 -8.71 0.58
CA ASP A 16 -5.05 -10.03 0.36
C ASP A 16 -3.52 -9.96 0.32
N THR A 17 -2.97 -8.91 -0.30
CA THR A 17 -1.52 -8.71 -0.38
C THR A 17 -0.93 -8.38 0.99
N ASP A 18 -1.61 -7.52 1.75
CA ASP A 18 -1.25 -7.18 3.14
C ASP A 18 -1.22 -8.43 4.03
N SER A 19 -2.30 -9.23 3.99
CA SER A 19 -2.41 -10.48 4.75
C SER A 19 -1.30 -11.48 4.39
N LEU A 20 -0.95 -11.60 3.11
CA LEU A 20 0.14 -12.46 2.65
C LEU A 20 1.51 -11.98 3.13
N VAL A 21 1.78 -10.67 3.10
CA VAL A 21 3.04 -10.09 3.59
C VAL A 21 3.22 -10.38 5.08
N HIS A 22 2.15 -10.26 5.87
CA HIS A 22 2.15 -10.63 7.29
C HIS A 22 2.38 -12.13 7.51
N THR A 23 1.62 -12.98 6.82
CA THR A 23 1.74 -14.44 6.96
C THR A 23 3.12 -14.95 6.52
N CYS A 24 3.74 -14.28 5.55
CA CYS A 24 5.08 -14.61 5.07
C CYS A 24 6.22 -14.02 5.93
N GLY A 25 5.91 -13.23 6.97
CA GLY A 25 6.91 -12.58 7.82
C GLY A 25 7.77 -11.54 7.08
N LEU A 26 7.20 -10.87 6.07
CA LEU A 26 7.91 -9.92 5.21
C LEU A 26 7.60 -8.45 5.52
N VAL A 27 6.88 -8.18 6.60
CA VAL A 27 6.42 -6.83 6.98
C VAL A 27 7.59 -5.84 7.05
N ASP A 28 8.64 -6.21 7.78
CA ASP A 28 9.83 -5.37 7.99
C ASP A 28 10.69 -5.21 6.72
N SER A 29 10.40 -5.98 5.67
CA SER A 29 11.08 -5.90 4.37
C SER A 29 10.35 -5.03 3.34
N MET A 30 9.20 -4.44 3.70
CA MET A 30 8.45 -3.52 2.85
C MET A 30 8.65 -2.07 3.33
N SER A 31 8.83 -1.13 2.39
CA SER A 31 8.97 0.28 2.77
C SER A 31 7.63 0.89 3.20
N PHE A 32 6.52 0.47 2.60
CA PHE A 32 5.17 0.91 2.96
C PHE A 32 4.13 -0.15 2.64
N ILE A 33 3.20 -0.35 3.57
CA ILE A 33 2.05 -1.25 3.42
C ILE A 33 0.77 -0.39 3.48
N SER A 34 0.04 -0.32 2.37
CA SER A 34 -1.21 0.40 2.26
C SER A 34 -2.40 -0.46 2.67
N THR A 35 -3.14 0.01 3.67
CA THR A 35 -4.42 -0.57 4.12
C THR A 35 -5.63 0.01 3.39
N GLY A 36 -5.42 0.94 2.44
CA GLY A 36 -6.49 1.67 1.74
C GLY A 36 -7.25 0.86 0.69
N GLY A 37 -6.79 -0.36 0.35
CA GLY A 37 -7.48 -1.22 -0.63
C GLY A 37 -7.74 -0.48 -1.96
N GLY A 38 -9.01 -0.40 -2.36
CA GLY A 38 -9.41 0.31 -3.59
C GLY A 38 -9.14 1.82 -3.57
N SER A 39 -9.24 2.48 -2.41
CA SER A 39 -8.99 3.93 -2.33
C SER A 39 -7.50 4.28 -2.57
N PHE A 40 -6.60 3.33 -2.27
CA PHE A 40 -5.19 3.47 -2.62
C PHE A 40 -4.98 3.48 -4.13
N LEU A 41 -5.69 2.63 -4.89
CA LEU A 41 -5.65 2.63 -6.35
C LEU A 41 -6.26 3.90 -6.92
N GLU A 42 -7.44 4.33 -6.42
CA GLU A 42 -8.06 5.58 -6.86
C GLU A 42 -7.17 6.80 -6.62
N PHE A 43 -6.44 6.81 -5.51
CA PHE A 43 -5.46 7.84 -5.22
C PHE A 43 -4.31 7.84 -6.24
N LEU A 44 -3.75 6.68 -6.58
CA LEU A 44 -2.70 6.54 -7.59
C LEU A 44 -3.18 6.88 -9.01
N GLU A 45 -4.46 6.67 -9.30
CA GLU A 45 -5.12 7.11 -10.54
C GLU A 45 -5.29 8.65 -10.60
N GLY A 46 -4.95 9.38 -9.53
CA GLY A 46 -5.07 10.85 -9.45
C GLY A 46 -6.48 11.34 -9.14
N LYS A 47 -7.39 10.45 -8.70
CA LYS A 47 -8.74 10.86 -8.30
C LYS A 47 -8.69 11.62 -6.98
N LYS A 48 -9.54 12.63 -6.86
CA LYS A 48 -9.75 13.34 -5.59
C LYS A 48 -10.56 12.46 -4.65
N LEU A 49 -9.91 11.93 -3.62
CA LEU A 49 -10.60 11.15 -2.60
C LEU A 49 -11.51 12.06 -1.75
N PRO A 50 -12.79 11.71 -1.53
CA PRO A 50 -13.72 12.53 -0.75
C PRO A 50 -13.22 12.83 0.67
N GLY A 51 -12.59 11.85 1.32
CA GLY A 51 -12.04 12.02 2.67
C GLY A 51 -10.90 13.03 2.73
N ILE A 52 -9.97 13.01 1.76
CA ILE A 52 -8.87 13.98 1.66
C ILE A 52 -9.42 15.38 1.37
N LYS A 53 -10.37 15.48 0.43
CA LYS A 53 -11.05 16.74 0.10
C LYS A 53 -11.78 17.34 1.30
N ALA A 54 -12.42 16.51 2.14
CA ALA A 54 -13.12 16.97 3.33
C ALA A 54 -12.16 17.59 4.38
N LEU A 55 -10.88 17.19 4.36
CA LEU A 55 -9.82 17.77 5.20
C LEU A 55 -9.21 19.05 4.59
N GLY A 56 -9.67 19.47 3.41
CA GLY A 56 -9.14 20.65 2.71
C GLY A 56 -7.78 20.40 2.03
N LEU A 57 -7.42 19.14 1.81
CA LEU A 57 -6.22 18.70 1.09
C LEU A 57 -6.51 18.43 -0.39
#